data_AF-A0A945NTK9-F1
#
_entry.id   AF-A0A945NTK9-F1
#
_cell.length_a   1.000
_cell.length_b   1.000
_cell.length_c   1.000
_cell.angle_alpha   90.00
_cell.angle_beta   90.00
_cell.angle_gamma   90.00
#
_symmetry.space_group_name_H-M   'P 1'
#
loop_
_entity.id
_entity.type
_entity.pdbx_description
1 polymer ?
#
loop_
_entity_poly.entity_id
_entity_poly.type
_entity_poly.pdbx_seq_one_letter_code
_entity_poly.pdbx_strand_id
1 'polypeptide(L)'
;AYQTFGPEQLSVQEADQFVTEQATIGALLGASPLPLTARELSAWVADHPALCASDDQASATAFLRDPPLPLGVKLGYRLLSDAAVSIIPSRITDILGLHPSPARSRIGGSVVSGLRWTLGSSPSWHLALVRAGAPVPSGLFRQPLPPGAAEVLRAADPSSAESPD
;
A
#
# COMPACT_ATOMS: atom_id res chain seq x y z
N ALA A 1 0.38 -6.87 3.36
CA ALA A 1 1.54 -6.64 2.46
C ALA A 1 2.73 -6.04 3.19
N TYR A 2 2.62 -4.84 3.80
CA TYR A 2 3.74 -4.22 4.52
C TYR A 2 4.29 -5.12 5.64
N GLN A 3 3.45 -5.72 6.48
CA GLN A 3 3.90 -6.65 7.52
C GLN A 3 4.65 -7.90 7.01
N THR A 4 4.53 -8.24 5.71
CA THR A 4 5.16 -9.43 5.10
C THR A 4 6.38 -9.07 4.24
N PHE A 5 6.29 -7.98 3.48
CA PHE A 5 7.29 -7.58 2.46
C PHE A 5 7.83 -6.16 2.70
N GLY A 6 7.53 -5.57 3.85
CA GLY A 6 8.08 -4.30 4.31
C GLY A 6 9.54 -4.47 4.73
N PRO A 7 10.31 -3.37 4.76
CA PRO A 7 11.70 -3.40 5.23
C PRO A 7 11.78 -3.74 6.74
N GLU A 8 10.78 -3.32 7.50
CA GLU A 8 10.64 -3.56 8.94
C GLU A 8 9.19 -3.96 9.23
N GLN A 9 8.99 -4.74 10.28
CA GLN A 9 7.65 -5.06 10.78
C GLN A 9 7.18 -3.97 11.73
N LEU A 10 5.93 -3.56 11.58
CA LEU A 10 5.28 -2.66 12.52
C LEU A 10 5.00 -3.42 13.81
N SER A 11 5.26 -2.76 14.94
CA SER A 11 4.69 -3.16 16.22
C SER A 11 3.15 -3.18 16.14
N VAL A 12 2.53 -3.86 17.10
CA VAL A 12 1.07 -3.89 17.21
C VAL A 12 0.50 -2.47 17.33
N GLN A 13 1.16 -1.61 18.10
CA GLN A 13 0.73 -0.23 18.33
C GLN A 13 0.80 0.61 17.07
N GLU A 14 1.88 0.50 16.28
CA GLU A 14 2.00 1.20 15.00
C GLU A 14 0.98 0.70 13.97
N ALA A 15 0.71 -0.60 13.96
CA ALA A 15 -0.31 -1.17 13.08
C ALA A 15 -1.73 -0.71 13.45
N ASP A 16 -2.05 -0.65 14.74
CA ASP A 16 -3.34 -0.15 15.24
C ASP A 16 -3.48 1.36 15.02
N GLN A 17 -2.40 2.12 15.21
CA GLN A 17 -2.37 3.55 14.92
C GLN A 17 -2.70 3.82 13.44
N PHE A 18 -2.07 3.08 12.52
CA PHE A 18 -2.37 3.20 11.09
C PHE A 18 -3.87 2.98 10.82
N VAL A 19 -4.48 1.95 11.41
CA VAL A 19 -5.92 1.70 11.23
C VAL A 19 -6.78 2.82 11.81
N THR A 20 -6.44 3.34 12.98
CA THR A 20 -7.17 4.46 13.60
C THR A 20 -7.11 5.73 12.73
N GLU A 21 -5.95 6.03 12.15
CA GLU A 21 -5.79 7.14 11.21
C GLU A 21 -6.64 6.95 9.95
N GLN A 22 -6.69 5.73 9.40
CA GLN A 22 -7.57 5.42 8.25
C GLN A 22 -9.06 5.47 8.62
N ALA A 23 -9.42 5.06 9.84
CA ALA A 23 -10.79 5.14 10.33
C ALA A 23 -11.28 6.59 10.44
N THR A 24 -10.40 7.53 10.76
CA THR A 24 -10.72 8.97 10.74
C THR A 24 -11.13 9.42 9.34
N ILE A 25 -10.38 9.02 8.31
CA ILE A 25 -10.71 9.32 6.92
C ILE A 25 -12.05 8.65 6.53
N GLY A 26 -12.24 7.38 6.90
CA GLY A 26 -13.48 6.66 6.64
C GLY A 26 -14.71 7.33 7.26
N ALA A 27 -14.58 7.82 8.50
CA ALA A 27 -15.67 8.50 9.21
C ALA A 27 -16.03 9.83 8.54
N LEU A 28 -15.04 10.59 8.06
CA LEU A 28 -15.27 11.81 7.29
C LEU A 28 -16.00 11.54 5.96
N LEU A 29 -15.82 10.34 5.38
CA LEU A 29 -16.53 9.88 4.20
C LEU A 29 -17.91 9.24 4.51
N GLY A 30 -18.33 9.24 5.78
CA GLY A 30 -19.62 8.70 6.22
C GLY A 30 -19.65 7.18 6.40
N ALA A 31 -18.50 6.50 6.42
CA ALA A 31 -18.44 5.06 6.65
C ALA A 31 -18.65 4.74 8.14
N SER A 32 -19.48 3.74 8.43
CA SER A 32 -19.73 3.21 9.77
C SER A 32 -20.38 1.83 9.69
N PRO A 33 -20.04 0.87 10.58
CA PRO A 33 -18.98 0.93 11.59
C PRO A 33 -17.58 0.80 10.96
N LEU A 34 -16.53 1.24 11.68
CA LEU A 34 -15.14 1.16 11.24
C LEU A 34 -14.27 0.40 12.26
N PRO A 35 -13.36 -0.48 11.82
CA PRO A 35 -12.41 -1.12 12.70
C PRO A 35 -11.38 -0.10 13.23
N LEU A 36 -10.92 -0.29 14.46
CA LEU A 36 -9.94 0.62 15.10
C LEU A 36 -8.60 -0.05 15.36
N THR A 37 -8.51 -1.36 15.15
CA THR A 37 -7.26 -2.13 15.27
C THR A 37 -6.94 -2.89 13.99
N ALA A 38 -5.65 -3.19 13.76
CA ALA A 38 -5.20 -4.02 12.66
C ALA A 38 -5.83 -5.43 12.70
N ARG A 39 -6.05 -5.95 13.91
CA ARG A 39 -6.74 -7.23 14.12
C ARG A 39 -8.20 -7.17 13.70
N GLU A 40 -8.94 -6.15 14.12
CA GLU A 40 -10.34 -5.95 13.74
C GLU A 40 -10.48 -5.73 12.24
N LEU A 41 -9.61 -4.92 11.62
CA LEU A 41 -9.62 -4.70 10.18
C LEU A 41 -9.38 -6.01 9.42
N SER A 42 -8.40 -6.81 9.86
CA SER A 42 -8.08 -8.09 9.22
C SER A 42 -9.26 -9.07 9.32
N ALA A 43 -9.90 -9.16 10.49
CA ALA A 43 -11.10 -9.97 10.67
C ALA A 43 -12.28 -9.45 9.82
N TRP A 44 -12.50 -8.13 9.80
CA TRP A 44 -13.56 -7.52 9.00
C TRP A 44 -13.37 -7.83 7.51
N VAL A 45 -12.14 -7.72 6.98
CA VAL A 45 -11.85 -8.03 5.57
C VAL A 45 -11.93 -9.53 5.29
N ALA A 46 -11.51 -10.40 6.19
CA ALA A 46 -11.51 -11.85 5.95
C ALA A 46 -12.90 -12.49 6.10
N ASP A 47 -13.70 -11.99 7.04
CA ASP A 47 -14.93 -12.64 7.50
C ASP A 47 -16.19 -11.84 7.16
N HIS A 48 -16.09 -10.77 6.36
CA HIS A 48 -17.25 -9.96 6.00
C HIS A 48 -18.37 -10.83 5.39
N PRO A 49 -19.62 -10.74 5.86
CA PRO A 49 -20.69 -11.62 5.41
C PRO A 49 -21.05 -11.43 3.93
N ALA A 50 -20.76 -10.26 3.35
CA ALA A 50 -21.00 -10.00 1.93
C ALA A 50 -19.89 -10.54 1.01
N LEU A 51 -18.83 -11.17 1.54
CA LEU A 51 -17.81 -11.83 0.72
C LEU A 51 -18.37 -13.11 0.12
N CYS A 52 -18.59 -13.08 -1.20
CA CYS A 52 -19.09 -14.21 -1.97
C CYS A 52 -18.50 -14.21 -3.39
N ALA A 53 -18.62 -15.36 -4.06
CA ALA A 53 -18.30 -15.47 -5.47
C ALA A 53 -19.33 -14.72 -6.31
N SER A 54 -18.87 -14.09 -7.40
CA SER A 54 -19.74 -13.41 -8.37
C SER A 54 -19.09 -13.45 -9.75
N ASP A 55 -19.90 -13.24 -10.80
CA ASP A 55 -19.41 -13.21 -12.18
C ASP A 55 -18.42 -12.06 -12.40
N ASP A 56 -18.68 -10.88 -11.80
CA ASP A 56 -17.78 -9.72 -11.86
C ASP A 56 -16.43 -10.02 -11.20
N GLN A 57 -16.44 -10.69 -10.04
CA GLN A 57 -15.22 -11.14 -9.37
C GLN A 57 -14.47 -12.16 -10.22
N ALA A 58 -15.16 -13.13 -10.84
CA ALA A 58 -14.54 -14.14 -11.68
C ALA A 58 -13.88 -13.52 -12.91
N SER A 59 -14.57 -12.56 -13.56
CA SER A 59 -14.06 -11.78 -14.68
C SER A 59 -12.81 -10.97 -14.32
N ALA A 60 -12.85 -10.23 -13.20
CA ALA A 60 -11.69 -9.49 -12.70
C ALA A 60 -10.51 -10.41 -12.37
N THR A 61 -10.79 -11.58 -11.79
CA THR A 61 -9.76 -12.58 -11.46
C THR A 61 -9.14 -13.18 -12.71
N ALA A 62 -9.94 -13.50 -13.74
CA ALA A 62 -9.45 -14.01 -15.02
C ALA A 62 -8.54 -12.98 -15.71
N PHE A 63 -8.95 -11.71 -15.73
CA PHE A 63 -8.14 -10.61 -16.26
C PHE A 63 -6.81 -10.45 -15.52
N LEU A 64 -6.82 -10.49 -14.18
CA LEU A 64 -5.59 -10.41 -13.40
C LEU A 64 -4.71 -11.66 -13.58
N ARG A 65 -5.26 -12.84 -13.84
CA ARG A 65 -4.45 -14.05 -14.04
C ARG A 65 -3.78 -14.10 -15.42
N ASP A 66 -4.44 -13.59 -16.45
CA ASP A 66 -3.89 -13.52 -17.80
C ASP A 66 -4.09 -12.12 -18.40
N PRO A 67 -3.41 -11.09 -17.88
CA PRO A 67 -3.59 -9.73 -18.35
C PRO A 67 -3.03 -9.59 -19.77
N PRO A 68 -3.55 -8.67 -20.60
CA PRO A 68 -3.10 -8.46 -21.98
C PRO A 68 -1.74 -7.72 -22.03
N LEU A 69 -0.70 -8.33 -21.46
CA LEU A 69 0.65 -7.80 -21.39
C LEU A 69 1.59 -8.49 -22.40
N PRO A 70 2.66 -7.81 -22.87
CA PRO A 70 3.73 -8.45 -23.64
C PRO A 70 4.35 -9.63 -22.87
N LEU A 71 4.74 -10.70 -23.57
CA LEU A 71 5.21 -11.96 -22.94
C LEU A 71 6.34 -11.77 -21.92
N GLY A 72 7.31 -10.89 -22.21
CA GLY A 72 8.40 -10.59 -21.27
C GLY A 72 7.91 -9.93 -19.98
N VAL A 73 6.90 -9.05 -20.08
CA VAL A 73 6.30 -8.36 -18.93
C VAL A 73 5.43 -9.33 -18.12
N LYS A 74 4.71 -10.24 -18.79
CA LYS A 74 3.92 -11.29 -18.13
C LYS A 74 4.75 -12.12 -17.15
N LEU A 75 6.02 -12.40 -17.47
CA LEU A 75 6.89 -13.18 -16.59
C LEU A 75 7.12 -12.50 -15.24
N GLY A 76 7.50 -11.21 -15.26
CA GLY A 76 7.69 -10.42 -14.04
C GLY A 76 6.37 -10.22 -13.28
N TYR A 77 5.28 -9.96 -14.02
CA TYR A 77 3.95 -9.84 -13.44
C TYR A 77 3.52 -11.08 -12.66
N ARG A 78 3.77 -12.29 -13.18
CA ARG A 78 3.39 -13.54 -12.51
C ARG A 78 4.07 -13.70 -11.15
N LEU A 79 5.33 -13.30 -11.02
CA LEU A 79 6.04 -13.34 -9.73
C LEU A 79 5.39 -12.40 -8.70
N LEU A 80 5.01 -11.19 -9.12
CA LEU A 80 4.31 -10.23 -8.28
C LEU A 80 2.90 -10.73 -7.91
N SER A 81 2.17 -11.28 -8.87
CA SER A 81 0.85 -11.86 -8.66
C SER A 81 0.90 -13.02 -7.67
N ASP A 82 1.88 -13.94 -7.81
CA ASP A 82 2.02 -15.08 -6.90
C ASP A 82 2.35 -14.63 -5.46
N ALA A 83 3.19 -13.59 -5.31
CA ALA A 83 3.48 -12.98 -4.02
C ALA A 83 2.26 -12.28 -3.39
N ALA A 84 1.41 -11.65 -4.22
CA ALA A 84 0.17 -11.06 -3.75
C ALA A 84 -0.80 -12.14 -3.27
N VAL A 85 -0.97 -13.22 -4.03
CA VAL A 85 -1.86 -14.34 -3.65
C VAL A 85 -1.43 -14.99 -2.33
N SER A 86 -0.12 -15.06 -2.05
CA SER A 86 0.38 -15.71 -0.82
C SER A 86 0.05 -14.98 0.48
N ILE A 87 -0.38 -13.71 0.41
CA ILE A 87 -0.72 -12.91 1.59
C ILE A 87 -2.22 -12.62 1.72
N ILE A 88 -3.04 -13.22 0.86
CA ILE A 88 -4.50 -13.14 0.93
C ILE A 88 -5.02 -14.19 1.93
N PRO A 89 -5.97 -13.86 2.81
CA PRO A 89 -6.64 -14.84 3.67
C PRO A 89 -7.23 -16.02 2.88
N SER A 90 -7.11 -17.24 3.40
CA SER A 90 -7.50 -18.47 2.69
C SER A 90 -8.94 -18.46 2.21
N ARG A 91 -9.88 -18.00 3.05
CA ARG A 91 -11.30 -17.85 2.69
C ARG A 91 -11.49 -17.01 1.42
N ILE A 92 -10.72 -15.93 1.27
CA ILE A 92 -10.80 -15.06 0.10
C ILE A 92 -10.14 -15.77 -1.10
N THR A 93 -8.99 -16.43 -0.94
CA THR A 93 -8.42 -17.20 -2.06
C THR A 93 -9.34 -18.30 -2.56
N ASP A 94 -10.09 -18.95 -1.66
CA ASP A 94 -11.08 -19.97 -2.01
C ASP A 94 -12.24 -19.37 -2.82
N ILE A 95 -12.80 -18.23 -2.39
CA ILE A 95 -13.81 -17.49 -3.15
C ILE A 95 -13.28 -17.08 -4.53
N LEU A 96 -12.02 -16.66 -4.60
CA LEU A 96 -11.39 -16.23 -5.85
C LEU A 96 -10.98 -17.41 -6.76
N GLY A 97 -11.06 -18.66 -6.31
CA GLY A 97 -10.55 -19.82 -7.06
C GLY A 97 -9.03 -19.78 -7.27
N LEU A 98 -8.30 -19.23 -6.30
CA LEU A 98 -6.85 -19.07 -6.30
C LEU A 98 -6.22 -20.09 -5.34
N HIS A 99 -5.13 -20.72 -5.78
CA HIS A 99 -4.37 -21.63 -4.92
C HIS A 99 -2.95 -21.07 -4.71
N PRO A 100 -2.62 -20.64 -3.47
CA PRO A 100 -1.27 -20.18 -3.17
C PRO A 100 -0.29 -21.33 -3.34
N SER A 101 0.84 -21.05 -4.00
CA SER A 101 1.93 -22.01 -4.16
C SER A 101 3.05 -21.66 -3.17
N PRO A 102 3.32 -22.50 -2.15
CA PRO A 102 4.33 -22.20 -1.13
C PRO A 102 5.73 -21.96 -1.71
N ALA A 103 6.07 -22.66 -2.80
CA ALA A 103 7.33 -22.52 -3.50
C ALA A 103 7.49 -21.15 -4.19
N ARG A 104 6.40 -20.57 -4.72
CA ARG A 104 6.41 -19.28 -5.44
C ARG A 104 6.30 -18.07 -4.49
N SER A 105 5.76 -18.29 -3.30
CA SER A 105 5.58 -17.25 -2.26
C SER A 105 6.90 -16.72 -1.69
N ARG A 106 7.94 -17.58 -1.61
CA ARG A 106 9.27 -17.20 -1.05
C ARG A 106 10.02 -16.16 -1.89
N ILE A 107 9.69 -16.04 -3.19
CA ILE A 107 10.32 -15.09 -4.10
C ILE A 107 9.72 -13.67 -3.96
N GLY A 108 8.53 -13.57 -3.35
CA GLY A 108 7.77 -12.32 -3.26
C GLY A 108 8.51 -11.20 -2.52
N GLY A 109 9.19 -11.51 -1.42
CA GLY A 109 9.95 -10.52 -0.66
C GLY A 109 11.06 -9.87 -1.49
N SER A 110 11.84 -10.66 -2.23
CA SER A 110 12.92 -10.16 -3.08
C SER A 110 12.41 -9.32 -4.24
N VAL A 111 11.30 -9.72 -4.87
CA VAL A 111 10.67 -8.97 -5.97
C VAL A 111 10.15 -7.62 -5.49
N VAL A 112 9.41 -7.60 -4.38
CA VAL A 112 8.87 -6.37 -3.79
C VAL A 112 9.99 -5.45 -3.32
N SER A 113 11.05 -5.99 -2.70
CA SER A 113 12.23 -5.21 -2.32
C SER A 113 12.95 -4.61 -3.53
N GLY A 114 13.13 -5.38 -4.61
CA GLY A 114 13.71 -4.89 -5.86
C GLY A 114 12.89 -3.75 -6.47
N LEU A 115 11.57 -3.91 -6.56
CA LEU A 115 10.66 -2.87 -7.04
C LEU A 115 10.68 -1.62 -6.16
N ARG A 116 10.69 -1.79 -4.84
CA ARG A 116 10.79 -0.66 -3.90
C ARG A 116 12.10 0.10 -4.10
N TRP A 117 13.20 -0.60 -4.30
CA TRP A 117 14.47 0.02 -4.59
C TRP A 117 14.44 0.76 -5.94
N THR A 118 13.96 0.14 -7.02
CA THR A 118 13.94 0.80 -8.35
C THR A 118 13.03 2.01 -8.38
N LEU A 119 11.85 1.91 -7.78
CA LEU A 119 10.90 3.02 -7.71
C LEU A 119 11.40 4.10 -6.74
N GLY A 120 12.00 3.73 -5.61
CA GLY A 120 12.35 4.68 -4.56
C GLY A 120 11.12 5.26 -3.85
N SER A 121 11.35 6.19 -2.94
CA SER A 121 10.27 6.80 -2.15
C SER A 121 9.53 7.87 -2.94
N SER A 122 8.21 7.94 -2.73
CA SER A 122 7.31 8.84 -3.45
C SER A 122 7.65 10.32 -3.19
N PRO A 123 7.77 11.16 -4.24
CA PRO A 123 7.87 12.62 -4.11
C PRO A 123 6.69 13.24 -3.37
N SER A 124 5.49 12.67 -3.50
CA SER A 124 4.32 13.15 -2.78
C SER A 124 4.45 12.92 -1.27
N TRP A 125 5.12 11.83 -0.86
CA TRP A 125 5.41 11.60 0.55
C TRP A 125 6.44 12.59 1.09
N HIS A 126 7.47 12.93 0.31
CA HIS A 126 8.39 14.00 0.67
C HIS A 126 7.62 15.30 0.96
N LEU A 127 6.75 15.71 0.04
CA LEU A 127 5.96 16.93 0.21
C LEU A 127 4.97 16.84 1.39
N ALA A 128 4.45 15.65 1.69
CA ALA A 128 3.62 15.45 2.87
C ALA A 128 4.41 15.68 4.16
N LEU A 129 5.65 15.19 4.25
CA LEU A 129 6.52 15.45 5.40
C LEU A 129 6.79 16.94 5.58
N VAL A 130 7.10 17.64 4.48
CA VAL A 130 7.29 19.10 4.50
C VAL A 130 6.03 19.83 5.00
N ARG A 131 4.85 19.49 4.47
CA ARG A 131 3.58 20.10 4.91
C ARG A 131 3.26 19.81 6.37
N ALA A 132 3.63 18.64 6.86
CA ALA A 132 3.43 18.24 8.24
C ALA A 132 4.49 18.82 9.20
N GLY A 133 5.51 19.54 8.69
CA GLY A 133 6.67 19.97 9.48
C GLY A 133 7.50 18.80 10.02
N ALA A 134 7.36 17.61 9.42
CA ALA A 134 8.04 16.40 9.84
C ALA A 134 9.45 16.34 9.24
N PRO A 135 10.42 15.71 9.93
CA PRO A 135 11.78 15.57 9.41
C PRO A 135 11.76 14.75 8.11
N VAL A 136 12.48 15.25 7.10
CA VAL A 136 12.66 14.56 5.80
C VAL A 136 13.94 13.73 5.87
N PRO A 137 13.87 12.38 5.84
CA PRO A 137 15.06 11.55 5.93
C PRO A 137 16.01 11.75 4.74
N SER A 138 17.29 12.00 5.03
CA SER A 138 18.32 12.16 4.00
C SER A 138 18.52 10.88 3.20
N GLY A 139 18.59 10.98 1.87
CA GLY A 139 18.88 9.84 0.98
C GLY A 139 17.69 8.91 0.69
N LEU A 140 16.54 9.11 1.35
CA LEU A 140 15.35 8.27 1.17
C LEU A 140 14.58 8.58 -0.12
N PHE A 141 14.56 9.85 -0.53
CA PHE A 141 13.86 10.33 -1.73
C PHE A 141 14.87 10.54 -2.86
N ARG A 142 14.72 9.77 -3.95
CA ARG A 142 15.62 9.80 -5.13
C ARG A 142 14.95 10.33 -6.39
N GLN A 143 13.63 10.42 -6.38
CA GLN A 143 12.85 10.90 -7.50
C GLN A 143 12.81 12.44 -7.51
N PRO A 144 12.71 13.07 -8.69
CA PRO A 144 12.51 14.51 -8.78
C PRO A 144 11.16 14.91 -8.17
N LEU A 145 11.10 16.10 -7.58
CA LEU A 145 9.87 16.64 -7.03
C LEU A 145 8.89 17.03 -8.16
N PRO A 146 7.56 16.89 -7.94
CA PRO A 146 6.56 17.25 -8.94
C PRO A 146 6.50 18.77 -9.16
N PRO A 147 5.94 19.22 -10.29
CA PRO A 147 5.65 20.64 -10.50
C PRO A 147 4.85 21.24 -9.33
N GLY A 148 5.14 22.48 -8.95
CA GLY A 148 4.52 23.15 -7.79
C GLY A 148 5.16 22.84 -6.43
N ALA A 149 6.10 21.89 -6.36
CA ALA A 149 6.83 21.58 -5.12
C ALA A 149 7.60 22.79 -4.55
N ALA A 150 8.10 23.68 -5.41
CA ALA A 150 8.83 24.88 -5.00
C ALA A 150 7.98 25.83 -4.14
N GLU A 151 6.66 25.89 -4.37
CA GLU A 151 5.75 26.70 -3.57
C GLU A 151 5.54 26.10 -2.19
N VAL A 152 5.38 24.78 -2.12
CA VAL A 152 5.24 24.05 -0.85
C VAL A 152 6.51 24.20 -0.01
N LEU A 153 7.69 24.08 -0.63
CA LEU A 153 8.97 24.27 0.05
C LEU A 153 9.17 25.71 0.53
N ARG A 154 8.80 26.71 -0.28
CA ARG A 154 8.84 28.13 0.12
C ARG A 154 7.89 28.42 1.28
N ALA A 155 6.66 27.92 1.23
CA ALA A 155 5.67 28.13 2.29
C ALA A 155 6.06 27.48 3.62
N ALA A 156 6.88 26.42 3.57
CA ALA A 156 7.39 25.73 4.76
C ALA A 156 8.72 26.30 5.27
N ASP A 157 9.35 27.24 4.56
CA ASP A 157 10.62 27.85 4.98
C ASP A 157 10.37 28.86 6.12
N PRO A 158 10.86 28.61 7.34
CA PRO A 158 10.66 29.50 8.49
C PRO A 158 11.23 30.91 8.27
N SER A 159 12.22 31.07 7.38
CA SER A 159 12.77 32.38 6.99
C SER A 159 11.76 33.27 6.25
N SER A 160 10.75 32.67 5.60
CA SER A 160 9.72 33.41 4.85
C SER A 160 8.65 34.04 5.74
N ALA A 161 8.64 33.75 7.05
CA ALA A 161 7.67 34.28 8.01
C ALA A 161 8.14 35.58 8.71
N GLU A 162 9.40 35.98 8.56
CA GLU A 162 9.96 37.23 9.11
C GLU A 162 9.94 38.36 8.07
N SER A 163 8.77 38.96 7.86
CA SER A 163 8.66 40.36 7.43
C SER A 163 7.35 40.95 7.96
N PRO A 164 7.32 41.42 9.22
CA PRO A 164 6.39 42.45 9.64
C PRO A 164 7.07 43.83 9.51
N ASP A 165 6.44 44.70 8.71
CA ASP A 165 6.63 46.16 8.80
C ASP A 165 6.27 46.71 10.20
#